data_AF-A0A538JDE6-F1
#
_entry.id   AF-A0A538JDE6-F1
#
_cell.length_a   1.000
_cell.length_b   1.000
_cell.length_c   1.000
_cell.angle_alpha   90.00
_cell.angle_beta   90.00
_cell.angle_gamma   90.00
#
_symmetry.space_group_name_H-M   'P 1'
#
loop_
_entity.id
_entity.type
_entity.pdbx_description
1 polymer ?
#
loop_
_entity_poly.entity_id
_entity_poly.type
_entity_poly.pdbx_seq_one_letter_code
_entity_poly.pdbx_strand_id
1 'polypeptide(L)'
;MLRRLAAGLEASPAGFDLPLADTARARGLGDKGGRHSPFMRALARVCQFDLAQMHSDGELEVRRRLPPLNRRQLLRLPTTLQDSHQRWQDEQLHTPRAEQLRVRARRLALSLVELGEDAEGTERQLIRWKFHPVLCREAAAWAWDRHRQALAALEQPDPPDDAA
;
A
#
# COMPACT_ATOMS: atom_id res chain seq x y z
N MET A 1 6.32 -6.90 -9.31
CA MET A 1 6.46 -5.43 -9.31
C MET A 1 5.55 -4.77 -8.28
N LEU A 2 4.22 -4.84 -8.44
CA LEU A 2 3.24 -4.24 -7.50
C LEU A 2 3.47 -4.55 -6.02
N ARG A 3 3.77 -5.81 -5.67
CA ARG A 3 4.07 -6.18 -4.27
C ARG A 3 5.26 -5.39 -3.68
N ARG A 4 6.29 -5.07 -4.48
CA ARG A 4 7.46 -4.29 -4.02
C ARG A 4 7.13 -2.80 -3.89
N LEU A 5 6.32 -2.26 -4.81
CA LEU A 5 5.88 -0.87 -4.76
C LEU A 5 4.97 -0.66 -3.54
N ALA A 6 4.00 -1.56 -3.33
CA ALA A 6 3.12 -1.54 -2.17
C ALA A 6 3.92 -1.70 -0.87
N ALA A 7 4.85 -2.65 -0.78
CA ALA A 7 5.71 -2.82 0.41
C ALA A 7 6.61 -1.60 0.67
N GLY A 8 7.12 -0.96 -0.38
CA GLY A 8 7.89 0.29 -0.26
C GLY A 8 7.04 1.43 0.30
N LEU A 9 5.82 1.60 -0.21
CA LEU A 9 4.86 2.58 0.30
C LEU A 9 4.29 2.24 1.68
N GLU A 10 4.30 0.97 2.07
CA GLU A 10 3.99 0.54 3.43
C GLU A 10 5.08 0.97 4.41
N ALA A 11 6.34 0.79 4.04
CA ALA A 11 7.50 1.22 4.82
C ALA A 11 7.69 2.75 4.85
N SER A 12 7.50 3.41 3.71
CA SER A 12 7.63 4.86 3.53
C SER A 12 6.35 5.45 2.93
N PRO A 13 5.38 5.89 3.76
CA PRO A 13 4.06 6.31 3.28
C PRO A 13 4.04 7.56 2.40
N ALA A 14 5.00 8.47 2.56
CA ALA A 14 5.08 9.71 1.80
C ALA A 14 5.65 9.52 0.39
N GLY A 15 6.30 8.38 0.11
CA GLY A 15 7.04 8.14 -1.12
C GLY A 15 8.39 7.50 -0.83
N PHE A 16 9.07 7.06 -1.87
CA PHE A 16 10.45 6.59 -1.80
C PHE A 16 11.07 6.57 -3.20
N ASP A 17 12.38 6.80 -3.28
CA ASP A 17 13.10 6.69 -4.54
C ASP A 17 13.18 5.25 -5.03
N LEU A 18 12.88 5.08 -6.31
CA LEU A 18 12.93 3.77 -6.97
C LEU A 18 14.09 3.75 -7.97
N PRO A 19 15.32 3.39 -7.55
CA PRO A 19 16.44 3.25 -8.49
C PRO A 19 16.13 2.14 -9.49
N LEU A 20 15.85 2.51 -10.74
CA LEU A 20 15.27 1.61 -11.75
C LEU A 20 16.22 0.47 -12.11
N ALA A 21 17.51 0.77 -12.25
CA ALA A 21 18.57 -0.21 -12.58
C ALA A 21 18.71 -1.28 -11.49
N ASP A 22 18.89 -0.86 -10.24
CA ASP A 22 19.03 -1.78 -9.10
C ASP A 22 17.75 -2.58 -8.85
N THR A 23 16.59 -1.94 -9.00
CA THR A 23 15.30 -2.62 -8.87
C THR A 23 15.12 -3.68 -9.97
N ALA A 24 15.52 -3.41 -11.21
CA ALA A 24 15.48 -4.39 -12.29
C ALA A 24 16.40 -5.57 -11.99
N ARG A 25 17.64 -5.30 -11.58
CA ARG A 25 18.64 -6.33 -11.23
C ARG A 25 18.19 -7.21 -10.06
N ALA A 26 17.64 -6.62 -9.00
CA ALA A 26 17.08 -7.34 -7.86
C ALA A 26 15.84 -8.19 -8.18
N ARG A 27 15.27 -8.04 -9.38
CA ARG A 27 14.16 -8.85 -9.91
C ARG A 27 14.60 -9.83 -11.00
N GLY A 28 15.91 -9.95 -11.26
CA GLY A 28 16.46 -10.78 -12.32
C GLY A 28 16.12 -10.27 -13.73
N LEU A 29 15.72 -9.00 -13.85
CA LEU A 29 15.46 -8.35 -15.13
C LEU A 29 16.76 -7.68 -15.60
N GLY A 30 17.08 -7.84 -16.88
CA GLY A 30 18.30 -7.27 -17.46
C GLY A 30 18.34 -5.76 -17.33
N ASP A 31 19.51 -5.25 -16.94
CA ASP A 31 19.81 -3.84 -16.66
C ASP A 31 20.04 -2.98 -17.92
N LYS A 32 19.49 -3.41 -19.07
CA LYS A 32 19.51 -2.57 -20.28
C LYS A 32 18.45 -1.48 -20.09
N GLY A 33 18.77 -0.49 -19.24
CA GLY A 33 17.94 0.62 -18.77
C GLY A 33 17.46 1.57 -19.87
N GLY A 34 16.72 1.04 -20.85
CA GLY A 34 16.08 1.82 -21.91
C GLY A 34 14.56 1.84 -21.77
N ARG A 35 13.93 2.76 -22.50
CA ARG A 35 12.47 2.94 -22.61
C ARG A 35 11.70 1.66 -22.98
N HIS A 36 12.37 0.68 -23.59
CA HIS A 36 11.81 -0.61 -24.01
C HIS A 36 12.24 -1.81 -23.14
N SER A 37 12.91 -1.57 -22.01
CA SER A 37 13.35 -2.65 -21.13
C SER A 37 12.16 -3.48 -20.59
N PRO A 38 12.35 -4.77 -20.26
CA PRO A 38 11.31 -5.57 -19.62
C PRO A 38 10.76 -4.91 -18.34
N PHE A 39 11.61 -4.20 -17.61
CA PHE A 39 11.22 -3.44 -16.42
C PHE A 39 10.31 -2.25 -16.76
N MET A 40 10.68 -1.43 -17.75
CA MET A 40 9.82 -0.32 -18.20
C MET A 40 8.50 -0.80 -18.81
N ARG A 41 8.50 -1.95 -19.50
CA ARG A 41 7.25 -2.59 -19.97
C ARG A 41 6.36 -3.05 -18.82
N ALA A 42 6.94 -3.63 -17.77
CA ALA A 42 6.19 -3.99 -16.58
C ALA A 42 5.60 -2.75 -15.89
N LEU A 43 6.36 -1.66 -15.80
CA LEU A 43 5.90 -0.39 -15.24
C LEU A 43 4.74 0.21 -16.07
N ALA A 44 4.90 0.27 -17.39
CA ALA A 44 3.85 0.73 -18.30
C ALA A 44 2.58 -0.12 -18.21
N ARG A 45 2.70 -1.44 -18.01
CA ARG A 45 1.54 -2.31 -17.77
C ARG A 45 0.83 -2.00 -16.46
N VAL A 46 1.55 -1.70 -15.39
CA VAL A 46 0.94 -1.29 -14.11
C VAL A 46 0.12 0.00 -14.32
N CYS A 47 0.61 0.95 -15.10
CA CYS A 47 -0.16 2.14 -15.48
C CYS A 47 -1.36 1.81 -16.37
N GLN A 48 -1.20 0.93 -17.36
CA GLN A 48 -2.30 0.51 -18.24
C GLN A 48 -3.45 -0.16 -17.49
N PHE A 49 -3.17 -0.83 -16.37
CA PHE A 49 -4.19 -1.45 -15.53
C PHE A 49 -4.76 -0.50 -14.46
N ASP A 50 -4.51 0.81 -14.55
CA ASP A 50 -4.89 1.83 -13.56
C ASP A 50 -4.37 1.54 -12.14
N LEU A 51 -3.26 0.80 -12.04
CA LEU A 51 -2.65 0.43 -10.76
C LEU A 51 -1.53 1.39 -10.36
N ALA A 52 -1.07 2.22 -11.30
CA ALA A 52 -0.19 3.33 -11.06
C ALA A 52 -0.47 4.46 -12.05
N GLN A 53 -0.03 5.67 -11.72
CA GLN A 53 -0.13 6.84 -12.58
C GLN A 53 1.24 7.51 -12.62
N MET A 54 1.74 7.74 -13.84
CA MET A 54 2.99 8.48 -14.05
C MET A 54 2.66 9.97 -14.07
N HIS A 55 3.41 10.76 -13.30
CA HIS A 55 3.39 12.22 -13.36
C HIS A 55 4.53 12.73 -14.24
N SER A 56 4.49 14.02 -14.62
CA SER A 56 5.46 14.61 -15.55
C SER A 56 6.89 14.64 -15.01
N ASP A 57 7.05 14.64 -13.69
CA ASP A 57 8.31 14.97 -13.03
C ASP A 57 9.11 13.72 -12.62
N GLY A 58 8.80 12.56 -13.24
CA GLY A 58 9.44 11.29 -12.92
C GLY A 58 8.83 10.57 -11.71
N GLU A 59 7.77 11.13 -11.13
CA GLU A 59 7.03 10.53 -10.03
C GLU A 59 6.02 9.48 -10.50
N LEU A 60 5.84 8.45 -9.68
CA LEU A 60 4.90 7.37 -9.93
C LEU A 60 4.00 7.16 -8.71
N GLU A 61 2.74 7.53 -8.84
CA GLU A 61 1.73 7.20 -7.85
C GLU A 61 1.27 5.76 -8.02
N VAL A 62 1.17 5.00 -6.94
CA VAL A 62 0.80 3.57 -7.01
C VAL A 62 -0.36 3.28 -6.08
N ARG A 63 -1.37 2.57 -6.60
CA ARG A 63 -2.47 2.08 -5.79
C ARG A 63 -1.97 1.07 -4.76
N ARG A 64 -2.08 1.46 -3.49
CA ARG A 64 -1.73 0.61 -2.34
C ARG A 64 -2.78 -0.45 -2.03
N ARG A 65 -4.01 -0.24 -2.51
CA ARG A 65 -5.12 -1.18 -2.36
C ARG A 65 -5.75 -1.43 -3.72
N LEU A 66 -5.83 -2.71 -4.07
CA LEU A 66 -6.44 -3.16 -5.31
C LEU A 66 -7.89 -3.56 -5.02
N PRO A 67 -8.85 -3.19 -5.88
CA PRO A 67 -10.18 -3.76 -5.79
C PRO A 67 -10.09 -5.28 -5.99
N PRO A 68 -10.94 -6.07 -5.32
CA PRO A 68 -11.01 -7.50 -5.58
C PRO A 68 -11.41 -7.74 -7.05
N LEU A 69 -10.95 -8.86 -7.62
CA LEU A 69 -11.33 -9.25 -8.97
C LEU A 69 -12.85 -9.40 -9.04
N ASN A 70 -13.47 -8.73 -10.02
CA ASN A 70 -14.91 -8.91 -10.20
C ASN A 70 -15.20 -10.29 -10.83
N ARG A 71 -16.42 -10.80 -10.64
CA ARG A 71 -16.79 -12.14 -11.11
C ARG A 71 -16.57 -12.32 -12.62
N ARG A 72 -16.82 -11.27 -13.41
CA ARG A 72 -16.62 -11.28 -14.88
C ARG A 72 -15.14 -11.39 -15.26
N GLN A 73 -14.23 -10.76 -14.52
CA GLN A 73 -12.78 -10.84 -14.71
C GLN A 73 -12.27 -12.23 -14.31
N LEU A 74 -12.77 -12.77 -13.20
CA LEU A 74 -12.36 -14.07 -12.69
C LEU A 74 -12.73 -15.21 -13.66
N LEU A 75 -13.92 -15.17 -14.25
CA LEU A 75 -14.37 -16.14 -15.25
C LEU A 75 -13.55 -16.14 -16.54
N ARG A 76 -12.77 -15.09 -16.81
CA ARG A 76 -11.85 -15.02 -17.97
C ARG A 76 -10.49 -15.65 -17.69
N LEU A 77 -10.21 -16.03 -16.43
CA LEU A 77 -8.97 -16.69 -16.06
C LEU A 77 -9.05 -18.20 -16.32
N PRO A 78 -7.91 -18.88 -16.58
CA PRO A 78 -7.85 -20.34 -16.56
C PRO A 78 -8.38 -20.93 -15.24
N THR A 79 -8.99 -22.12 -15.29
CA THR A 79 -9.60 -22.80 -14.14
C THR A 79 -8.64 -22.95 -12.96
N THR A 80 -7.37 -23.27 -13.23
CA THR A 80 -6.33 -23.37 -12.20
C THR A 80 -6.15 -22.09 -11.38
N LEU A 81 -6.30 -20.91 -11.99
CA LEU A 81 -6.25 -19.62 -11.30
C LEU A 81 -7.55 -19.29 -10.59
N GLN A 82 -8.69 -19.71 -11.12
CA GLN A 82 -9.98 -19.59 -10.44
C GLN A 82 -9.97 -20.40 -9.14
N ASP A 83 -9.53 -21.66 -9.17
CA ASP A 83 -9.45 -22.55 -8.00
C ASP A 83 -8.45 -22.04 -6.96
N SER A 84 -7.33 -21.46 -7.41
CA SER A 84 -6.35 -20.82 -6.52
C SER A 84 -6.94 -19.57 -5.86
N HIS A 85 -7.72 -18.79 -6.60
CA HIS A 85 -8.40 -17.63 -6.04
C HIS A 85 -9.47 -18.02 -5.02
N GLN A 86 -10.24 -19.08 -5.29
CA GLN A 86 -11.26 -19.59 -4.37
C GLN A 86 -10.63 -20.04 -3.05
N ARG A 87 -9.56 -20.85 -3.10
CA ARG A 87 -8.82 -21.29 -1.91
C ARG A 87 -8.33 -20.11 -1.08
N TRP A 88 -7.76 -19.10 -1.73
CA TRP A 88 -7.33 -17.88 -1.05
C TRP A 88 -8.51 -17.13 -0.41
N GLN A 89 -9.67 -17.05 -1.05
CA GLN A 89 -10.86 -16.43 -0.44
C GLN A 89 -11.34 -17.21 0.78
N ASP A 90 -11.35 -18.55 0.70
CA ASP A 90 -11.74 -19.41 1.82
C ASP A 90 -10.79 -19.24 3.01
N GLU A 91 -9.48 -19.16 2.77
CA GLU A 91 -8.48 -18.81 3.79
C GLU A 91 -8.74 -17.44 4.43
N GLN A 92 -9.14 -16.44 3.64
CA GLN A 92 -9.50 -15.11 4.19
C GLN A 92 -10.74 -15.19 5.08
N LEU A 93 -11.73 -16.04 4.76
CA LEU A 93 -12.91 -16.26 5.59
C LEU A 93 -12.57 -16.93 6.93
N HIS A 94 -11.51 -17.74 6.98
CA HIS A 94 -10.98 -18.34 8.21
C HIS A 94 -10.18 -17.38 9.08
N THR A 95 -9.93 -16.14 8.64
CA THR A 95 -9.28 -15.11 9.47
C THR A 95 -10.12 -14.87 10.73
N PRO A 96 -9.57 -15.03 11.94
CA PRO A 96 -10.32 -14.88 13.18
C PRO A 96 -11.03 -13.52 13.26
N ARG A 97 -12.28 -13.52 13.73
CA ARG A 97 -13.10 -12.28 13.87
C ARG A 97 -12.37 -11.17 14.64
N ALA A 98 -11.56 -11.54 15.63
CA ALA A 98 -10.74 -10.60 16.38
C ALA A 98 -9.75 -9.83 15.49
N GLU A 99 -9.07 -10.53 14.57
CA GLU A 99 -8.11 -9.92 13.65
C GLU A 99 -8.80 -9.02 12.62
N GLN A 100 -9.96 -9.43 12.10
CA GLN A 100 -10.81 -8.59 11.25
C GLN A 100 -11.23 -7.29 11.97
N LEU A 101 -11.61 -7.38 13.25
CA LEU A 101 -11.93 -6.22 14.09
C LEU A 101 -10.71 -5.31 14.31
N ARG A 102 -9.51 -5.86 14.52
CA ARG A 102 -8.26 -5.08 14.63
C ARG A 102 -7.99 -4.28 13.36
N VAL A 103 -8.06 -4.93 12.19
CA VAL A 103 -7.83 -4.27 10.89
C VAL A 103 -8.85 -3.16 10.66
N ARG A 104 -10.12 -3.41 10.99
CA ARG A 104 -11.19 -2.40 10.88
C ARG A 104 -10.97 -1.22 11.83
N ALA A 105 -10.62 -1.47 13.09
CA ALA A 105 -10.33 -0.41 14.07
C ALA A 105 -9.17 0.48 13.62
N ARG A 106 -8.07 -0.12 13.13
CA ARG A 106 -6.92 0.63 12.57
C ARG A 106 -7.30 1.51 11.38
N ARG A 107 -8.14 1.00 10.46
CA ARG A 107 -8.61 1.79 9.31
C ARG A 107 -9.42 3.01 9.74
N LEU A 108 -10.34 2.81 10.69
CA LEU A 108 -11.14 3.91 11.24
C LEU A 108 -10.28 4.92 12.01
N ALA A 109 -9.29 4.45 12.77
CA ALA A 109 -8.34 5.29 13.47
C ALA A 109 -7.55 6.18 12.50
N LEU A 110 -7.04 5.59 11.41
CA LEU A 110 -6.29 6.34 10.39
C LEU A 110 -7.15 7.45 9.78
N SER A 111 -8.40 7.14 9.41
CA SER A 111 -9.31 8.14 8.85
C SER A 111 -9.62 9.27 9.83
N LEU A 112 -9.74 8.99 11.13
CA LEU A 112 -9.96 10.04 12.15
C LEU A 112 -8.73 10.94 12.29
N VAL A 113 -7.54 10.37 12.32
CA VAL A 113 -6.29 11.15 12.39
C VAL A 113 -6.09 11.99 11.12
N GLU A 114 -6.38 11.44 9.94
CA GLU A 114 -6.35 12.19 8.67
C GLU A 114 -7.37 13.34 8.63
N LEU A 115 -8.47 13.24 9.39
CA LEU A 115 -9.46 14.30 9.58
C LEU A 115 -9.04 15.35 10.63
N GLY A 116 -7.88 15.17 11.26
CA GLY A 116 -7.31 16.11 12.25
C GLY A 116 -7.60 15.76 13.71
N GLU A 117 -8.14 14.59 14.02
CA GLU A 117 -8.28 14.13 15.41
C GLU A 117 -6.91 13.73 15.98
N ASP A 118 -6.70 14.02 17.27
CA ASP A 118 -5.53 13.55 18.01
C ASP A 118 -5.68 12.07 18.44
N ALA A 119 -4.61 11.50 18.98
CA ALA A 119 -4.60 10.09 19.40
C ALA A 119 -5.68 9.78 20.47
N GLU A 120 -5.87 10.69 21.43
CA GLU A 120 -6.85 10.50 22.51
C GLU A 120 -8.30 10.67 22.04
N GLY A 121 -8.57 11.62 21.14
CA GLY A 121 -9.85 11.83 20.48
C GLY A 121 -10.22 10.63 19.62
N THR A 122 -9.26 10.11 18.85
CA THR A 122 -9.40 8.89 18.07
C THR A 122 -9.74 7.67 18.95
N GLU A 123 -9.02 7.46 20.07
CA GLU A 123 -9.32 6.37 21.02
C GLU A 123 -10.74 6.49 21.59
N ARG A 124 -11.13 7.69 22.06
CA ARG A 124 -12.47 7.96 22.61
C ARG A 124 -13.57 7.70 21.59
N GLN A 125 -13.34 8.06 20.32
CA GLN A 125 -14.31 7.85 19.25
C GLN A 125 -14.48 6.35 18.93
N LEU A 126 -13.39 5.57 18.90
CA LEU A 126 -13.46 4.12 18.72
C LEU A 126 -14.19 3.42 19.88
N ILE A 127 -13.97 3.86 21.12
CA ILE A 127 -14.71 3.36 22.30
C ILE A 127 -16.21 3.68 22.16
N ARG A 128 -16.55 4.88 21.70
CA ARG A 128 -17.96 5.27 21.43
C ARG A 128 -18.62 4.36 20.41
N TRP A 129 -17.88 3.93 19.38
CA TRP A 129 -18.30 2.94 18.39
C TRP A 129 -18.23 1.48 18.88
N LYS A 130 -18.03 1.25 20.18
CA LYS A 130 -18.06 -0.06 20.85
C LYS A 130 -16.94 -1.02 20.44
N PHE A 131 -15.79 -0.50 20.02
CA PHE A 131 -14.57 -1.32 19.93
C PHE A 131 -14.00 -1.61 21.34
N HIS A 132 -13.29 -2.72 21.48
CA HIS A 132 -12.68 -3.10 22.76
C HIS A 132 -11.56 -2.10 23.14
N PRO A 133 -11.47 -1.64 24.41
CA PRO A 133 -10.56 -0.56 24.81
C PRO A 133 -9.08 -0.79 24.45
N VAL A 134 -8.60 -2.02 24.61
CA VAL A 134 -7.22 -2.38 24.22
C VAL A 134 -7.00 -2.18 22.71
N LEU A 135 -7.97 -2.55 21.88
CA LEU A 135 -7.88 -2.35 20.43
C LEU A 135 -7.98 -0.88 20.05
N CYS A 136 -8.76 -0.08 20.79
CA CYS A 136 -8.86 1.36 20.55
C CYS A 136 -7.52 2.05 20.78
N ARG A 137 -6.86 1.75 21.91
CA ARG A 137 -5.53 2.29 22.24
C ARG A 137 -4.48 1.88 21.22
N GLU A 138 -4.42 0.59 20.88
CA GLU A 138 -3.50 0.05 19.87
C GLU A 138 -3.73 0.68 18.48
N ALA A 139 -4.99 0.85 18.08
CA ALA A 139 -5.33 1.41 16.77
C ALA A 139 -5.04 2.91 16.68
N ALA A 140 -5.35 3.67 17.73
CA ALA A 140 -5.09 5.10 17.80
C ALA A 140 -3.58 5.41 17.81
N ALA A 141 -2.80 4.69 18.63
CA ALA A 141 -1.34 4.83 18.66
C ALA A 141 -0.73 4.49 17.29
N TRP A 142 -1.14 3.38 16.69
CA TRP A 142 -0.68 2.99 15.36
C TRP A 142 -1.00 4.04 14.28
N ALA A 143 -2.21 4.59 14.29
CA ALA A 143 -2.63 5.60 13.32
C ALA A 143 -1.85 6.93 13.50
N TRP A 144 -1.63 7.35 14.75
CA TRP A 144 -0.89 8.55 15.07
C TRP A 144 0.59 8.46 14.67
N ASP A 145 1.26 7.35 15.02
CA ASP A 145 2.64 7.10 14.60
C ASP A 145 2.78 7.11 13.09
N ARG A 146 1.81 6.49 12.40
CA ARG A 146 1.76 6.45 10.94
C ARG A 146 1.57 7.84 10.32
N HIS A 147 0.70 8.67 10.87
CA HIS A 147 0.48 10.04 10.40
C HIS A 147 1.72 10.91 10.63
N ARG A 148 2.35 10.81 11.81
CA ARG A 148 3.60 11.51 12.12
C ARG A 148 4.75 11.09 11.19
N GLN A 149 4.89 9.79 10.90
CA GLN A 149 5.88 9.31 9.93
C GLN A 149 5.62 9.86 8.52
N ALA A 150 4.35 9.98 8.13
CA ALA A 150 3.98 10.59 6.85
C ALA A 150 4.33 12.08 6.81
N LEU A 151 4.04 12.84 7.87
CA LEU A 151 4.40 14.26 7.97
C LEU A 151 5.93 14.48 8.00
N ALA A 152 6.65 13.72 8.82
CA ALA A 152 8.11 13.82 8.91
C ALA A 152 8.80 13.51 7.57
N ALA A 153 8.25 12.56 6.81
CA ALA A 153 8.76 12.23 5.49
C ALA A 153 8.42 13.27 4.41
N LEU A 154 7.41 14.13 4.61
CA LEU A 154 7.15 15.29 3.76
C LEU A 154 8.07 16.48 4.11
N GLU A 155 8.49 16.59 5.38
CA GLU A 155 9.35 17.67 5.87
C GLU A 155 10.84 17.45 5.60
N GLN A 156 11.28 16.23 5.25
CA GLN A 156 12.63 15.97 4.78
C GLN A 156 12.72 16.31 3.28
N PRO A 157 13.35 17.44 2.88
CA PRO A 157 13.64 17.67 1.48
C PRO A 157 14.74 16.70 1.05
N ASP A 158 14.73 16.31 -0.22
CA ASP A 158 15.83 15.57 -0.83
C ASP A 158 17.17 16.22 -0.45
N PRO A 159 18.19 15.42 -0.09
CA PRO A 159 19.54 15.96 0.03
C PRO A 159 19.91 16.62 -1.31
N PRO A 160 20.52 17.82 -1.31
CA PRO A 160 20.90 18.48 -2.55
C PRO A 160 21.80 17.54 -3.35
N ASP A 161 21.45 17.37 -4.62
CA ASP A 161 22.19 16.60 -5.63
C ASP A 161 23.52 17.29 -5.91
N ASP A 162 24.49 17.11 -5.02
CA ASP A 162 25.86 17.57 -5.18
C ASP A 162 26.85 16.39 -5.12
N ALA A 163 27.53 16.23 -6.27
CA ALA A 163 28.81 15.57 -6.52
C ALA A 163 28.82 14.05 -6.81
N ALA A 164 28.80 13.67 -8.09
CA ALA A 164 30.03 13.33 -8.84
C ALA A 164 29.75 13.03 -10.33
#